data_AF-A0A830DZU6-F1
#
_entry.id   AF-A0A830DZU6-F1
#
_cell.length_a   1.000
_cell.length_b   1.000
_cell.length_c   1.000
_cell.angle_alpha   90.00
_cell.angle_beta   90.00
_cell.angle_gamma   90.00
#
_symmetry.space_group_name_H-M   'P 1'
#
loop_
_entity.id
_entity.type
_entity.pdbx_description
1 polymer ?
#
loop_
_entity_poly.entity_id
_entity_poly.type
_entity_poly.pdbx_seq_one_letter_code
_entity_poly.pdbx_strand_id
1 'polypeptide(L)'
;MSEQGSVSSALPRSVPNVTVQEVAGARVVIAVGKKKTAIAKAIVRPGIGRVRVNGVPVEIWPIEMARIRMMEPLLLAGKELMGKVDIDVTVRGGGFMGQATAVRIAIARGLVEYFQNPKLLELYMVYDSSMIKGDPRRTEPKKPGLKHARSKKQKAYR
;
A
#
# COMPACT_ATOMS: atom_id res chain seq x y z
N MET A 1 -28.42 37.62 -9.67
CA MET A 1 -28.01 36.61 -10.67
C MET A 1 -27.17 35.58 -9.96
N SER A 2 -27.75 34.42 -9.78
CA SER A 2 -27.28 33.28 -8.99
C SER A 2 -26.43 32.36 -9.86
N GLU A 3 -25.13 32.31 -9.64
CA GLU A 3 -24.30 31.22 -10.17
C GLU A 3 -24.29 30.07 -9.17
N GLN A 4 -25.28 29.19 -9.31
CA GLN A 4 -25.23 27.85 -8.74
C GLN A 4 -24.25 27.02 -9.57
N GLY A 5 -22.96 27.09 -9.22
CA GLY A 5 -21.95 26.16 -9.73
C GLY A 5 -22.16 24.79 -9.11
N SER A 6 -22.90 23.91 -9.80
CA SER A 6 -22.99 22.49 -9.47
C SER A 6 -21.62 21.86 -9.63
N VAL A 7 -20.85 21.75 -8.54
CA VAL A 7 -19.61 20.99 -8.52
C VAL A 7 -20.00 19.52 -8.59
N SER A 8 -20.00 18.99 -9.82
CA SER A 8 -20.23 17.58 -10.11
C SER A 8 -19.39 16.72 -9.16
N SER A 9 -20.07 16.03 -8.24
CA SER A 9 -19.49 15.06 -7.33
C SER A 9 -19.07 13.82 -8.11
N ALA A 10 -17.99 13.93 -8.88
CA ALA A 10 -17.32 12.77 -9.42
C ALA A 10 -16.75 12.00 -8.22
N LEU A 11 -17.46 10.95 -7.81
CA LEU A 11 -16.99 9.98 -6.84
C LEU A 11 -15.52 9.65 -7.18
N PRO A 12 -14.58 9.73 -6.22
CA PRO A 12 -13.20 9.43 -6.53
C PRO A 12 -13.15 8.02 -7.12
N ARG A 13 -12.52 7.89 -8.29
CA ARG A 13 -12.30 6.60 -8.96
C ARG A 13 -11.83 5.61 -7.91
N SER A 14 -12.64 4.56 -7.67
CA SER A 14 -12.37 3.57 -6.61
C SER A 14 -10.91 3.13 -6.65
N VAL A 15 -10.27 3.09 -5.48
CA VAL A 15 -8.87 2.70 -5.37
C VAL A 15 -8.75 1.20 -5.74
N PRO A 16 -7.76 0.80 -6.56
CA PRO A 16 -7.69 -0.57 -7.05
C PRO A 16 -7.43 -1.60 -5.93
N ASN A 17 -8.11 -2.74 -6.00
CA ASN A 17 -7.99 -3.89 -5.08
C ASN A 17 -8.36 -3.57 -3.63
N VAL A 18 -9.48 -2.87 -3.44
CA VAL A 18 -10.06 -2.61 -2.12
C VAL A 18 -11.46 -3.22 -2.06
N THR A 19 -11.81 -3.80 -0.92
CA THR A 19 -13.13 -4.36 -0.64
C THR A 19 -13.65 -3.72 0.63
N VAL A 20 -14.83 -3.11 0.56
CA VAL A 20 -15.53 -2.57 1.72
C VAL A 20 -16.51 -3.62 2.21
N GLN A 21 -16.50 -3.86 3.51
CA GLN A 21 -17.42 -4.78 4.19
C GLN A 21 -18.05 -4.06 5.38
N GLU A 22 -19.31 -4.33 5.64
CA GLU A 22 -19.95 -3.96 6.89
C GLU A 22 -19.99 -5.19 7.78
N VAL A 23 -19.31 -5.13 8.92
CA VAL A 23 -19.27 -6.22 9.89
C VAL A 23 -19.75 -5.68 11.22
N ALA A 24 -20.84 -6.24 11.74
CA ALA A 24 -21.44 -5.85 13.02
C ALA A 24 -21.70 -4.32 13.15
N GLY A 25 -22.14 -3.67 12.06
CA GLY A 25 -22.43 -2.22 12.04
C GLY A 25 -21.20 -1.31 11.96
N ALA A 26 -20.00 -1.88 11.90
CA ALA A 26 -18.76 -1.13 11.67
C ALA A 26 -18.32 -1.24 10.21
N ARG A 27 -17.92 -0.11 9.61
CA ARG A 27 -17.31 -0.06 8.28
C ARG A 27 -15.89 -0.63 8.37
N VAL A 28 -15.65 -1.75 7.70
CA VAL A 28 -14.35 -2.41 7.62
C VAL A 28 -13.86 -2.36 6.18
N VAL A 29 -12.63 -1.91 5.99
CA VAL A 29 -12.02 -1.79 4.65
C VAL A 29 -10.86 -2.76 4.55
N ILE A 30 -10.91 -3.65 3.57
CA ILE A 30 -9.86 -4.59 3.25
C ILE A 30 -9.12 -4.09 2.01
N ALA A 31 -7.86 -3.74 2.16
CA ALA A 31 -7.02 -3.29 1.07
C ALA A 31 -5.86 -4.25 0.82
N VAL A 32 -5.51 -4.43 -0.46
CA VAL A 32 -4.38 -5.29 -0.85
C VAL A 32 -3.26 -4.45 -1.47
N GLY A 33 -2.05 -4.64 -0.94
CA GLY A 33 -0.80 -4.13 -1.49
C GLY A 33 0.08 -5.24 -2.03
N LYS A 34 0.74 -5.01 -3.17
CA LYS A 34 1.62 -5.99 -3.81
C LYS A 34 2.91 -5.32 -4.27
N LYS A 35 4.05 -5.96 -4.03
CA LYS A 35 5.36 -5.57 -4.58
C LYS A 35 6.18 -6.82 -4.88
N LYS A 36 6.54 -7.03 -6.15
CA LYS A 36 7.14 -8.29 -6.61
C LYS A 36 6.29 -9.48 -6.11
N THR A 37 6.87 -10.42 -5.40
CA THR A 37 6.16 -11.58 -4.85
C THR A 37 5.54 -11.32 -3.47
N ALA A 38 5.80 -10.16 -2.85
CA ALA A 38 5.23 -9.81 -1.55
C ALA A 38 3.77 -9.34 -1.72
N ILE A 39 2.89 -9.91 -0.89
CA ILE A 39 1.47 -9.58 -0.82
C ILE A 39 1.16 -9.18 0.63
N ALA A 40 0.60 -8.00 0.80
CA ALA A 40 0.11 -7.48 2.06
C ALA A 40 -1.42 -7.29 1.97
N LYS A 41 -2.14 -7.76 2.98
CA LYS A 41 -3.56 -7.54 3.17
C LYS A 41 -3.74 -6.71 4.43
N ALA A 42 -4.21 -5.47 4.29
CA ALA A 42 -4.53 -4.58 5.39
C ALA A 42 -6.03 -4.63 5.66
N ILE A 43 -6.39 -4.74 6.95
CA ILE A 43 -7.76 -4.63 7.44
C ILE A 43 -7.81 -3.35 8.26
N VAL A 44 -8.56 -2.37 7.79
CA VAL A 44 -8.79 -1.09 8.44
C VAL A 44 -10.15 -1.14 9.11
N ARG A 45 -10.16 -0.87 10.42
CA ARG A 45 -11.36 -0.87 11.27
C ARG A 45 -11.37 0.40 12.13
N PRO A 46 -12.54 0.89 12.56
CA PRO A 46 -12.59 1.99 13.53
C PRO A 46 -11.85 1.58 14.82
N GLY A 47 -11.08 2.50 15.40
CA GLY A 47 -10.19 2.19 16.52
C GLY A 47 -9.45 3.39 17.10
N ILE A 48 -8.37 3.12 17.83
CA ILE A 48 -7.61 4.08 18.65
C ILE A 48 -6.27 4.44 17.98
N GLY A 49 -5.94 3.85 16.83
CA GLY A 49 -4.67 4.09 16.13
C GLY A 49 -3.66 2.97 16.24
N ARG A 50 -4.09 1.75 16.56
CA ARG A 50 -3.17 0.60 16.68
C ARG A 50 -2.82 0.06 15.30
N VAL A 51 -1.53 0.08 14.96
CA VAL A 51 -1.03 -0.48 13.70
C VAL A 51 -0.15 -1.69 13.96
N ARG A 52 -0.55 -2.84 13.42
CA ARG A 52 0.12 -4.13 13.58
C ARG A 52 0.42 -4.78 12.24
N VAL A 53 1.59 -5.39 12.13
CA VAL A 53 2.04 -6.17 10.98
C VAL A 53 2.35 -7.57 11.47
N ASN A 54 1.63 -8.58 10.97
CA ASN A 54 1.73 -9.98 11.40
C ASN A 54 1.64 -10.15 12.93
N GLY A 55 0.75 -9.39 13.58
CA GLY A 55 0.57 -9.41 15.04
C GLY A 55 1.57 -8.59 15.84
N VAL A 56 2.63 -8.05 15.20
CA VAL A 56 3.65 -7.24 15.85
C VAL A 56 3.38 -5.75 15.62
N PRO A 57 3.43 -4.88 16.65
CA PRO A 57 3.36 -3.43 16.46
C PRO A 57 4.46 -2.91 15.55
N VAL A 58 4.14 -1.96 14.67
CA VAL A 58 5.10 -1.43 13.66
C VAL A 58 6.34 -0.79 14.31
N GLU A 59 6.18 -0.18 15.48
CA GLU A 59 7.27 0.49 16.22
C GLU A 59 8.40 -0.47 16.62
N ILE A 60 8.04 -1.72 16.93
CA ILE A 60 8.95 -2.77 17.43
C ILE A 60 9.60 -3.55 16.27
N TRP A 61 9.26 -3.22 15.01
CA TRP A 61 9.78 -3.96 13.87
C TRP A 61 11.32 -3.89 13.82
N PRO A 62 12.05 -5.02 13.67
CA PRO A 62 13.49 -5.09 13.93
C PRO A 62 14.33 -4.28 12.94
N ILE A 63 13.83 -4.10 11.72
CA ILE A 63 14.54 -3.37 10.66
C ILE A 63 14.00 -1.94 10.58
N GLU A 64 14.81 -0.99 11.00
CA GLU A 64 14.44 0.43 11.04
C GLU A 64 14.03 0.99 9.68
N MET A 65 14.80 0.69 8.63
CA MET A 65 14.49 1.16 7.26
C MET A 65 13.14 0.63 6.75
N ALA A 66 12.78 -0.60 7.13
CA ALA A 66 11.49 -1.19 6.78
C ALA A 66 10.36 -0.51 7.57
N ARG A 67 10.58 -0.26 8.85
CA ARG A 67 9.66 0.43 9.75
C ARG A 67 9.32 1.84 9.25
N ILE A 68 10.32 2.64 8.89
CA ILE A 68 10.12 4.00 8.34
C ILE A 68 9.24 3.94 7.08
N ARG A 69 9.54 3.01 6.17
CA ARG A 69 8.77 2.84 4.93
C ARG A 69 7.33 2.37 5.16
N MET A 70 7.06 1.58 6.20
CA MET A 70 5.69 1.17 6.54
C MET A 70 4.89 2.30 7.19
N MET A 71 5.54 3.17 7.99
CA MET A 71 4.89 4.28 8.69
C MET A 71 4.65 5.52 7.82
N GLU A 72 5.36 5.64 6.71
CA GLU A 72 5.25 6.74 5.74
C GLU A 72 3.81 7.19 5.41
N PRO A 73 2.86 6.30 5.05
CA PRO A 73 1.47 6.71 4.77
C PRO A 73 0.75 7.24 6.02
N LEU A 74 1.07 6.73 7.21
CA LEU A 74 0.46 7.19 8.47
C LEU A 74 0.98 8.59 8.85
N LEU A 75 2.27 8.84 8.65
CA LEU A 75 2.88 10.14 8.87
C LEU A 75 2.29 11.20 7.95
N LEU A 76 2.09 10.84 6.67
CA LEU A 76 1.50 11.72 5.65
C LEU A 76 0.00 11.99 5.89
N ALA A 77 -0.76 11.01 6.41
CA ALA A 77 -2.16 11.19 6.77
C ALA A 77 -2.38 12.13 7.97
N GLY A 78 -1.36 12.29 8.82
CA GLY A 78 -1.43 13.07 10.05
C GLY A 78 -2.04 12.29 11.23
N LYS A 79 -1.73 12.77 12.44
CA LYS A 79 -2.11 12.11 13.70
C LYS A 79 -3.64 12.01 13.91
N GLU A 80 -4.39 12.99 13.39
CA GLU A 80 -5.84 13.06 13.53
C GLU A 80 -6.57 11.91 12.84
N LEU A 81 -6.09 11.50 11.66
CA LEU A 81 -6.66 10.37 10.92
C LEU A 81 -6.16 9.04 11.48
N MET A 82 -4.88 8.99 11.89
CA MET A 82 -4.29 7.81 12.50
C MET A 82 -5.05 7.39 13.77
N GLY A 83 -5.38 8.33 14.65
CA GLY A 83 -6.04 8.03 15.93
C GLY A 83 -7.50 7.51 15.83
N LYS A 84 -8.09 7.49 14.63
CA LYS A 84 -9.48 7.06 14.40
C LYS A 84 -9.61 5.61 13.93
N VAL A 85 -8.50 4.98 13.54
CA VAL A 85 -8.51 3.67 12.88
C VAL A 85 -7.47 2.74 13.46
N ASP A 86 -7.85 1.48 13.65
CA ASP A 86 -6.91 0.40 13.88
C ASP A 86 -6.64 -0.31 12.54
N ILE A 87 -5.40 -0.73 12.34
CA ILE A 87 -4.94 -1.37 11.12
C ILE A 87 -4.19 -2.64 11.47
N ASP A 88 -4.73 -3.77 11.02
CA ASP A 88 -4.05 -5.07 11.08
C ASP A 88 -3.62 -5.49 9.67
N VAL A 89 -2.32 -5.72 9.49
CA VAL A 89 -1.74 -6.09 8.20
C VAL A 89 -1.19 -7.50 8.27
N THR A 90 -1.65 -8.38 7.38
CA THR A 90 -1.07 -9.71 7.17
C THR A 90 -0.22 -9.71 5.92
N VAL A 91 1.03 -10.14 6.01
CA VAL A 91 2.00 -10.10 4.91
C VAL A 91 2.60 -11.47 4.66
N ARG A 92 2.69 -11.85 3.38
CA ARG A 92 3.30 -13.10 2.94
C ARG A 92 4.11 -12.94 1.64
N GLY A 93 5.12 -13.79 1.48
CA GLY A 93 5.98 -13.83 0.29
C GLY A 93 6.98 -12.67 0.17
N GLY A 94 7.84 -12.75 -0.84
CA GLY A 94 8.89 -11.75 -1.08
C GLY A 94 9.98 -11.73 0.01
N GLY A 95 10.66 -10.59 0.13
CA GLY A 95 11.66 -10.33 1.17
C GLY A 95 11.36 -9.05 1.93
N PHE A 96 12.13 -8.75 2.98
CA PHE A 96 11.84 -7.69 3.97
C PHE A 96 11.45 -6.33 3.35
N MET A 97 12.21 -5.83 2.38
CA MET A 97 11.97 -4.50 1.78
C MET A 97 10.77 -4.52 0.81
N GLY A 98 10.57 -5.65 0.12
CA GLY A 98 9.40 -5.88 -0.73
C GLY A 98 8.11 -5.93 0.10
N GLN A 99 8.17 -6.61 1.24
CA GLN A 99 7.10 -6.67 2.22
C GLN A 99 6.77 -5.29 2.79
N ALA A 100 7.78 -4.52 3.23
CA ALA A 100 7.57 -3.15 3.72
C ALA A 100 6.87 -2.25 2.71
N THR A 101 7.28 -2.32 1.43
CA THR A 101 6.64 -1.55 0.36
C THR A 101 5.21 -2.04 0.08
N ALA A 102 4.96 -3.35 0.17
CA ALA A 102 3.63 -3.91 0.01
C ALA A 102 2.69 -3.46 1.14
N VAL A 103 3.17 -3.45 2.39
CA VAL A 103 2.44 -2.92 3.56
C VAL A 103 2.13 -1.45 3.37
N ARG A 104 3.12 -0.65 2.98
CA ARG A 104 2.95 0.78 2.66
C ARG A 104 1.80 1.02 1.68
N ILE A 105 1.77 0.28 0.57
CA ILE A 105 0.70 0.36 -0.43
C ILE A 105 -0.65 -0.04 0.17
N ALA A 106 -0.71 -1.13 0.93
CA ALA A 106 -1.95 -1.62 1.53
C ALA A 106 -2.56 -0.61 2.50
N ILE A 107 -1.73 0.00 3.36
CA ILE A 107 -2.15 1.03 4.32
C ILE A 107 -2.65 2.27 3.58
N ALA A 108 -1.88 2.80 2.62
CA ALA A 108 -2.27 3.99 1.86
C ALA A 108 -3.64 3.81 1.18
N ARG A 109 -3.84 2.68 0.48
CA ARG A 109 -5.11 2.36 -0.18
C ARG A 109 -6.26 2.20 0.81
N GLY A 110 -6.01 1.52 1.94
CA GLY A 110 -7.01 1.33 2.98
C GLY A 110 -7.47 2.65 3.60
N LEU A 111 -6.54 3.58 3.89
CA LEU A 111 -6.86 4.88 4.45
C LEU A 111 -7.66 5.76 3.49
N VAL A 112 -7.28 5.81 2.20
CA VAL A 112 -8.02 6.59 1.20
C VAL A 112 -9.46 6.09 1.09
N GLU A 113 -9.66 4.77 1.00
CA GLU A 113 -10.99 4.21 0.82
C GLU A 113 -11.84 4.31 2.10
N TYR A 114 -11.21 4.22 3.28
CA TYR A 114 -11.91 4.35 4.56
C TYR A 114 -12.42 5.78 4.78
N PHE A 115 -11.56 6.78 4.57
CA PHE A 115 -11.92 8.19 4.80
C PHE A 115 -12.62 8.85 3.61
N GLN A 116 -12.57 8.25 2.42
CA GLN A 116 -13.13 8.79 1.16
C GLN A 116 -12.72 10.25 0.90
N ASN A 117 -11.53 10.65 1.37
CA ASN A 117 -11.06 12.02 1.28
C ASN A 117 -10.19 12.22 0.03
N PRO A 118 -10.62 13.05 -0.94
CA PRO A 118 -9.86 13.28 -2.18
C PRO A 118 -8.50 13.97 -1.93
N LYS A 119 -8.40 14.82 -0.88
CA LYS A 119 -7.13 15.49 -0.54
C LYS A 119 -6.05 14.50 -0.11
N LEU A 120 -6.44 13.42 0.58
CA LEU A 120 -5.51 12.38 1.01
C LEU A 120 -4.99 11.58 -0.19
N LEU A 121 -5.87 11.29 -1.15
CA LEU A 121 -5.50 10.63 -2.40
C LEU A 121 -4.50 11.50 -3.19
N GLU A 122 -4.79 12.79 -3.34
CA GLU A 122 -3.92 13.73 -4.05
C GLU A 122 -2.54 13.85 -3.38
N LEU A 123 -2.52 14.00 -2.04
CA LEU A 123 -1.29 14.05 -1.26
C LEU A 123 -0.42 12.81 -1.47
N TYR A 124 -1.02 11.61 -1.43
CA TYR A 124 -0.27 10.38 -1.71
C TYR A 124 0.21 10.30 -3.16
N MET A 125 -0.56 10.79 -4.13
CA MET A 125 -0.14 10.81 -5.53
C MET A 125 1.02 11.77 -5.78
N VAL A 126 1.01 12.96 -5.17
CA VAL A 126 2.07 13.96 -5.28
C VAL A 126 3.35 13.48 -4.61
N TYR A 127 3.24 12.88 -3.42
CA TYR A 127 4.40 12.38 -2.70
C TYR A 127 5.03 11.16 -3.40
N ASP A 128 4.23 10.11 -3.64
CA ASP A 128 4.67 8.92 -4.35
C ASP A 128 3.48 8.17 -4.95
N SER A 129 3.27 8.38 -6.25
CA SER A 129 2.21 7.72 -7.01
C SER A 129 2.22 6.19 -6.95
N SER A 130 3.36 5.56 -6.62
CA SER A 130 3.46 4.11 -6.48
C SER A 130 2.75 3.57 -5.24
N MET A 131 2.47 4.41 -4.24
CA MET A 131 1.65 4.03 -3.07
C MET A 131 0.22 3.66 -3.49
N ILE A 132 -0.35 4.37 -4.45
CA ILE A 132 -1.71 4.13 -4.93
C ILE A 132 -1.70 3.20 -6.15
N LYS A 133 -0.87 3.47 -7.15
CA LYS A 133 -0.85 2.72 -8.42
C LYS A 133 -0.20 1.33 -8.26
N GLY A 134 0.78 1.20 -7.36
CA GLY A 134 1.63 0.02 -7.24
C GLY A 134 2.70 -0.03 -8.32
N ASP A 135 3.56 -1.06 -8.25
CA ASP A 135 4.66 -1.28 -9.20
C ASP A 135 4.50 -2.66 -9.88
N PRO A 136 4.25 -2.69 -11.21
CA PRO A 136 3.99 -3.93 -11.93
C PRO A 136 5.24 -4.78 -12.16
N ARG A 137 6.46 -4.25 -11.95
CA ARG A 137 7.71 -4.94 -12.33
C ARG A 137 7.84 -6.33 -11.69
N ARG A 138 8.30 -7.30 -12.49
CA ARG A 138 8.64 -8.67 -12.08
C ARG A 138 9.98 -9.08 -12.70
N THR A 139 10.63 -10.06 -12.08
CA THR A 139 11.90 -10.59 -12.60
C THR A 139 11.62 -11.34 -13.91
N GLU A 140 12.39 -11.01 -14.94
CA GLU A 140 12.33 -11.73 -16.21
C GLU A 140 12.82 -13.17 -16.04
N PRO A 141 12.16 -14.16 -16.68
CA PRO A 141 12.61 -15.55 -16.63
C PRO A 141 13.97 -15.71 -17.31
N LYS A 142 14.73 -16.72 -16.86
CA LYS A 142 16.01 -17.09 -17.48
C LYS A 142 15.75 -17.77 -18.84
N LYS A 143 16.42 -17.30 -19.88
CA LYS A 143 16.39 -17.92 -21.22
C LYS A 143 17.48 -19.02 -21.33
N PRO A 144 17.26 -20.06 -22.14
CA PRO A 144 18.27 -21.12 -22.33
C PRO A 144 19.58 -20.55 -22.90
N GLY A 145 20.71 -21.15 -22.52
CA GLY A 145 22.04 -20.72 -22.96
C GLY A 145 22.59 -19.45 -22.28
N LEU A 146 21.78 -18.71 -21.51
CA LEU A 146 22.21 -17.53 -20.76
C LEU A 146 22.59 -17.86 -19.32
N LYS A 147 23.44 -17.03 -18.70
CA LYS A 147 23.78 -17.13 -17.26
C LYS A 147 22.60 -16.64 -16.40
N HIS A 148 21.97 -15.54 -16.80
CA HIS A 148 20.79 -14.91 -16.15
C HIS A 148 19.73 -14.56 -17.23
N ALA A 149 18.73 -13.73 -16.92
CA ALA A 149 17.69 -13.31 -17.88
C ALA A 149 18.24 -12.73 -19.20
N ARG A 150 19.32 -11.92 -19.12
CA ARG A 150 19.95 -11.28 -20.29
C ARG A 150 21.46 -11.49 -20.40
N SER A 151 22.13 -11.84 -19.30
CA SER A 151 23.59 -12.00 -19.26
C SER A 151 24.03 -13.23 -20.06
N LYS A 152 24.85 -13.00 -21.09
CA LYS A 152 25.47 -14.02 -21.93
C LYS A 152 26.76 -14.53 -21.28
N LYS A 153 27.13 -15.78 -21.54
CA LYS A 153 28.48 -16.27 -21.24
C LYS A 153 29.48 -15.55 -22.14
N GLN A 154 30.68 -15.31 -21.63
CA GLN A 154 31.79 -14.76 -22.44
C GLN A 154 32.09 -15.73 -23.58
N LYS A 155 32.17 -15.22 -24.82
CA LYS A 155 32.55 -16.02 -25.98
C LYS A 155 34.07 -16.18 -25.99
N ALA A 156 34.55 -17.41 -26.17
CA ALA A 156 35.94 -17.68 -26.52
C ALA A 156 35.99 -18.01 -28.02
N TYR A 157 36.89 -17.36 -28.74
CA TYR A 157 37.18 -17.65 -30.15
C TYR A 157 38.42 -18.55 -30.22
N ARG A 158 38.50 -19.37 -31.27
CA ARG A 158 39.69 -20.16 -31.61
C ARG A 158 40.33 -19.56 -32.85
#